data_AF-A0A2D8YVN8-F1
#
_entry.id   AF-A0A2D8YVN8-F1
#
_cell.length_a   1.000
_cell.length_b   1.000
_cell.length_c   1.000
_cell.angle_alpha   90.00
_cell.angle_beta   90.00
_cell.angle_gamma   90.00
#
_symmetry.space_group_name_H-M   'P 1'
#
loop_
_entity.id
_entity.type
_entity.pdbx_description
1 polymer ?
#
loop_
_entity_poly.entity_id
_entity_poly.type
_entity_poly.pdbx_seq_one_letter_code
_entity_poly.pdbx_strand_id
1 'polypeptide(L)'
;QVKRLDRTDGDIDALTQRIAHIRTWTYVSFHGDWLGDARHWQNRTRAIEDKLSDALHDRLTQRFVDKSTAHLMMKLKDTPDLMAAVTASGDVVVEGHPVGHLKGFLFEAGGANGDAAGKTIAAAAGRALKGEFRRRVVALEQAPDTDITLAPLDGRDAGTILWGGVPVGRLVKGEALLRPAVRVTASDLLDAQGRDRVARRLERWIADHLARLFRDLLALDKASLTGPAKGLAFRLG
;
A
#
# COMPACT_ATOMS: atom_id res chain seq x y z
N GLN A 1 -35.66 36.86 14.28
CA GLN A 1 -35.79 35.39 14.14
C GLN A 1 -34.64 34.82 13.31
N VAL A 2 -34.52 35.15 12.01
CA VAL A 2 -33.43 34.68 11.12
C VAL A 2 -32.01 34.92 11.67
N LYS A 3 -31.72 36.12 12.23
CA LYS A 3 -30.40 36.43 12.85
C LYS A 3 -30.02 35.51 14.03
N ARG A 4 -30.98 34.88 14.71
CA ARG A 4 -30.71 33.94 15.81
C ARG A 4 -30.27 32.56 15.30
N LEU A 5 -30.60 32.23 14.05
CA LEU A 5 -30.25 30.97 13.39
C LEU A 5 -28.86 31.02 12.73
N ASP A 6 -28.30 32.22 12.52
CA ASP A 6 -26.94 32.47 11.99
C ASP A 6 -25.87 32.22 13.07
N ARG A 7 -25.88 31.02 13.64
CA ARG A 7 -25.01 30.57 14.73
C ARG A 7 -24.57 29.15 14.47
N THR A 8 -23.26 28.95 14.37
CA THR A 8 -22.62 27.67 14.05
C THR A 8 -22.18 26.89 15.30
N ASP A 9 -22.40 27.43 16.49
CA ASP A 9 -22.11 26.75 17.76
C ASP A 9 -23.19 25.76 18.16
N GLY A 10 -22.81 24.64 18.76
CA GLY A 10 -23.73 23.58 19.19
C GLY A 10 -23.25 22.20 18.76
N ASP A 11 -24.01 21.17 19.11
CA ASP A 11 -23.81 19.81 18.62
C ASP A 11 -24.55 19.57 17.29
N ILE A 12 -24.42 18.35 16.75
CA ILE A 12 -25.04 17.96 15.48
C ILE A 12 -26.56 18.15 15.51
N ASP A 13 -27.20 17.85 16.64
CA ASP A 13 -28.65 17.94 16.77
C ASP A 13 -29.10 19.40 16.77
N ALA A 14 -28.38 20.28 17.48
CA ALA A 14 -28.61 21.73 17.46
C ALA A 14 -28.40 22.33 16.06
N LEU A 15 -27.38 21.90 15.31
CA LEU A 15 -27.14 22.35 13.94
C LEU A 15 -28.23 21.85 12.99
N THR A 16 -28.64 20.58 13.10
CA THR A 16 -29.70 19.97 12.28
C THR A 16 -31.03 20.68 12.47
N GLN A 17 -31.41 20.99 13.72
CA GLN A 17 -32.62 21.75 14.00
C GLN A 17 -32.56 23.16 13.39
N ARG A 18 -31.42 23.85 13.48
CA ARG A 18 -31.26 25.19 12.88
C ARG A 18 -31.34 25.15 11.36
N ILE A 19 -30.80 24.12 10.71
CA ILE A 19 -30.93 23.91 9.25
C ILE A 19 -32.41 23.67 8.87
N ALA A 20 -33.14 22.86 9.64
CA ALA A 20 -34.57 22.68 9.40
C ALA A 20 -35.35 24.00 9.50
N HIS A 21 -35.04 24.82 10.52
CA HIS A 21 -35.67 26.13 10.69
C HIS A 21 -35.29 27.14 9.60
N ILE A 22 -34.02 27.19 9.15
CA ILE A 22 -33.63 28.13 8.09
C ILE A 22 -34.27 27.75 6.76
N ARG A 23 -34.48 26.45 6.48
CA ARG A 23 -35.21 25.99 5.29
C ARG A 23 -36.66 26.46 5.26
N THR A 24 -37.32 26.51 6.42
CA THR A 24 -38.66 27.11 6.52
C THR A 24 -38.63 28.59 6.15
N TRP A 25 -37.63 29.34 6.61
CA TRP A 25 -37.47 30.76 6.25
C TRP A 25 -37.08 30.96 4.78
N THR A 26 -36.28 30.06 4.21
CA THR A 26 -35.97 30.03 2.78
C THR A 26 -37.27 29.85 1.98
N TYR A 27 -38.13 28.90 2.34
CA TYR A 27 -39.43 28.73 1.70
C TYR A 27 -40.31 29.99 1.78
N VAL A 28 -40.41 30.61 2.96
CA VAL A 28 -41.15 31.87 3.14
C VAL A 28 -40.56 33.00 2.29
N SER A 29 -39.24 33.05 2.10
CA SER A 29 -38.58 34.06 1.26
C SER A 29 -38.88 33.94 -0.23
N PHE A 30 -39.36 32.78 -0.70
CA PHE A 30 -39.79 32.58 -2.09
C PHE A 30 -41.22 33.04 -2.36
N HIS A 31 -42.02 33.35 -1.32
CA HIS A 31 -43.34 33.95 -1.48
C HIS A 31 -43.23 35.48 -1.51
N GLY A 32 -43.07 36.02 -2.72
CA GLY A 32 -42.71 37.41 -2.98
C GLY A 32 -43.66 38.46 -2.40
N ASP A 33 -44.95 38.13 -2.26
CA ASP A 33 -45.98 39.07 -1.78
C ASP A 33 -46.00 39.24 -0.25
N TRP A 34 -45.21 38.45 0.49
CA TRP A 34 -45.23 38.44 1.96
C TRP A 34 -44.09 39.26 2.60
N LEU A 35 -43.12 39.69 1.80
CA LEU A 35 -41.89 40.34 2.27
C LEU A 35 -41.53 41.52 1.38
N GLY A 36 -41.12 42.64 1.98
CA GLY A 36 -40.78 43.85 1.23
C GLY A 36 -39.56 43.70 0.29
N ASP A 37 -38.60 42.83 0.61
CA ASP A 37 -37.42 42.55 -0.23
C ASP A 37 -37.11 41.05 -0.25
N ALA A 38 -37.92 40.31 -1.02
CA ALA A 38 -37.81 38.85 -1.12
C ALA A 38 -36.42 38.38 -1.58
N ARG A 39 -35.77 39.10 -2.52
CA ARG A 39 -34.44 38.73 -3.04
C ARG A 39 -33.35 38.87 -1.96
N HIS A 40 -33.38 39.95 -1.19
CA HIS A 40 -32.47 40.10 -0.06
C HIS A 40 -32.62 38.94 0.94
N TRP A 41 -33.86 38.57 1.29
CA TRP A 41 -34.12 37.51 2.24
C TRP A 41 -33.73 36.12 1.72
N GLN A 42 -33.96 35.82 0.43
CA GLN A 42 -33.50 34.58 -0.20
C GLN A 42 -31.96 34.45 -0.14
N ASN A 43 -31.24 35.51 -0.47
CA ASN A 43 -29.77 35.52 -0.39
C ASN A 43 -29.30 35.35 1.05
N ARG A 44 -29.98 35.99 2.01
CA ARG A 44 -29.61 35.93 3.43
C ARG A 44 -29.86 34.55 4.02
N THR A 45 -30.98 33.89 3.72
CA THR A 45 -31.28 32.55 4.24
C THR A 45 -30.38 31.50 3.61
N ARG A 46 -30.07 31.59 2.31
CA ARG A 46 -29.10 30.73 1.63
C ARG A 46 -27.71 30.81 2.25
N ALA A 47 -27.20 32.03 2.46
CA ALA A 47 -25.89 32.22 3.10
C ALA A 47 -25.82 31.69 4.54
N ILE A 48 -26.95 31.64 5.26
CA ILE A 48 -27.03 31.04 6.59
C ILE A 48 -27.08 29.52 6.49
N GLU A 49 -27.85 28.97 5.54
CA GLU A 49 -27.93 27.53 5.28
C GLU A 49 -26.59 26.94 4.88
N ASP A 50 -25.82 27.63 4.03
CA ASP A 50 -24.48 27.21 3.61
C ASP A 50 -23.54 27.12 4.83
N LYS A 51 -23.46 28.19 5.64
CA LYS A 51 -22.63 28.21 6.86
C LYS A 51 -23.01 27.14 7.88
N LEU A 52 -24.31 26.89 8.06
CA LEU A 52 -24.78 25.85 8.98
C LEU A 52 -24.48 24.45 8.45
N SER A 53 -24.57 24.25 7.14
CA SER A 53 -24.24 23.00 6.47
C SER A 53 -22.74 22.69 6.55
N ASP A 54 -21.89 23.69 6.36
CA ASP A 54 -20.43 23.58 6.53
C ASP A 54 -20.08 23.22 7.97
N ALA A 55 -20.64 23.94 8.96
CA ALA A 55 -20.41 23.64 10.37
C ALA A 55 -20.90 22.25 10.77
N LEU A 56 -22.02 21.78 10.21
CA LEU A 56 -22.52 20.42 10.42
C LEU A 56 -21.56 19.40 9.80
N HIS A 57 -21.04 19.66 8.60
CA HIS A 57 -20.08 18.80 7.93
C HIS A 57 -18.79 18.67 8.74
N ASP A 58 -18.23 19.79 9.22
CA ASP A 58 -17.05 19.81 10.08
C ASP A 58 -17.26 18.97 11.35
N ARG A 59 -18.42 19.09 11.99
CA ARG A 59 -18.76 18.33 13.20
C ARG A 59 -19.02 16.85 12.93
N LEU A 60 -19.57 16.49 11.77
CA LEU A 60 -19.69 15.10 11.36
C LEU A 60 -18.29 14.49 11.16
N THR A 61 -17.41 15.18 10.43
CA THR A 61 -16.02 14.77 10.23
C THR A 61 -15.26 14.63 11.54
N GLN A 62 -15.34 15.63 12.43
CA GLN A 62 -14.72 15.58 13.75
C GLN A 62 -15.30 14.46 14.64
N ARG A 63 -16.61 14.21 14.62
CA ARG A 63 -17.23 13.14 15.43
C ARG A 63 -16.81 11.74 14.96
N PHE A 64 -16.54 11.54 13.67
CA PHE A 64 -15.94 10.31 13.16
C PHE A 64 -14.50 10.14 13.67
N VAL A 65 -13.71 11.21 13.71
CA VAL A 65 -12.32 11.19 14.22
C VAL A 65 -12.28 11.00 15.74
N ASP A 66 -13.11 11.71 16.50
CA ASP A 66 -13.11 11.69 17.97
C ASP A 66 -13.66 10.37 18.54
N LYS A 67 -14.75 9.82 17.96
CA LYS A 67 -15.25 8.49 18.34
C LYS A 67 -14.25 7.40 17.99
N SER A 68 -13.54 7.52 16.87
CA SER A 68 -12.50 6.57 16.49
C SER A 68 -11.31 6.62 17.45
N THR A 69 -10.95 7.80 17.97
CA THR A 69 -9.81 7.98 18.88
C THR A 69 -10.13 7.52 20.30
N ALA A 70 -11.31 7.85 20.84
CA ALA A 70 -11.70 7.46 22.19
C ALA A 70 -12.00 5.95 22.31
N HIS A 71 -12.61 5.35 21.27
CA HIS A 71 -12.91 3.92 21.26
C HIS A 71 -11.68 3.06 20.95
N LEU A 72 -10.70 3.61 20.21
CA LEU A 72 -9.37 3.04 20.02
C LEU A 72 -8.57 3.03 21.32
N MET A 73 -8.52 4.15 22.06
CA MET A 73 -7.80 4.26 23.34
C MET A 73 -8.28 3.27 24.40
N MET A 74 -9.60 3.02 24.46
CA MET A 74 -10.20 2.10 25.43
C MET A 74 -9.96 0.62 25.06
N LYS A 75 -9.86 0.27 23.76
CA LYS A 75 -9.49 -1.08 23.29
C LYS A 75 -7.97 -1.32 23.26
N LEU A 76 -7.15 -0.27 23.14
CA LEU A 76 -5.69 -0.36 23.12
C LEU A 76 -5.09 -0.85 24.43
N LYS A 77 -5.79 -0.63 25.55
CA LYS A 77 -5.33 -0.98 26.89
C LYS A 77 -5.61 -2.44 27.27
N ASP A 78 -6.56 -3.11 26.60
CA ASP A 78 -7.11 -4.41 27.00
C ASP A 78 -7.13 -5.50 25.91
N THR A 79 -6.58 -5.30 24.70
CA THR A 79 -6.68 -6.35 23.64
C THR A 79 -5.36 -6.60 22.88
N PRO A 80 -4.81 -7.84 22.88
CA PRO A 80 -3.57 -8.22 22.18
C PRO A 80 -3.73 -8.44 20.66
N ASP A 81 -4.94 -8.27 20.12
CA ASP A 81 -5.35 -8.76 18.80
C ASP A 81 -5.87 -7.60 17.92
N LEU A 82 -4.95 -6.79 17.40
CA LEU A 82 -5.26 -5.84 16.32
C LEU A 82 -5.35 -6.64 15.02
N MET A 83 -6.51 -6.58 14.34
CA MET A 83 -6.74 -7.26 13.07
C MET A 83 -6.04 -6.49 11.94
N ALA A 84 -4.96 -7.08 11.45
CA ALA A 84 -4.21 -6.59 10.31
C ALA A 84 -4.35 -7.59 9.15
N ALA A 85 -4.70 -7.08 7.97
CA ALA A 85 -4.97 -7.87 6.77
C ALA A 85 -4.15 -7.34 5.58
N VAL A 86 -3.77 -8.25 4.69
CA VAL A 86 -3.18 -7.93 3.38
C VAL A 86 -4.18 -8.34 2.31
N THR A 87 -4.60 -7.40 1.47
CA THR A 87 -5.54 -7.66 0.38
C THR A 87 -4.85 -8.39 -0.78
N ALA A 88 -5.64 -8.93 -1.72
CA ALA A 88 -5.12 -9.53 -2.95
C ALA A 88 -4.38 -8.50 -3.84
N SER A 89 -4.76 -7.22 -3.78
CA SER A 89 -4.05 -6.12 -4.46
C SER A 89 -2.70 -5.80 -3.81
N GLY A 90 -2.43 -6.26 -2.58
CA GLY A 90 -1.22 -5.97 -1.82
C GLY A 90 -1.39 -4.84 -0.81
N ASP A 91 -2.59 -4.30 -0.62
CA ASP A 91 -2.84 -3.25 0.38
C ASP A 91 -2.81 -3.83 1.79
N VAL A 92 -2.10 -3.16 2.69
CA VAL A 92 -1.93 -3.57 4.08
C VAL A 92 -2.80 -2.66 4.93
N VAL A 93 -3.77 -3.26 5.60
CA VAL A 93 -4.80 -2.56 6.37
C VAL A 93 -4.75 -3.04 7.82
N VAL A 94 -4.78 -2.11 8.77
CA VAL A 94 -4.88 -2.41 10.22
C VAL A 94 -6.14 -1.76 10.73
N GLU A 95 -7.08 -2.53 11.29
CA GLU A 95 -8.36 -2.03 11.82
C GLU A 95 -9.10 -1.13 10.81
N GLY A 96 -9.13 -1.52 9.53
CA GLY A 96 -9.78 -0.75 8.46
C GLY A 96 -9.01 0.47 7.93
N HIS A 97 -7.82 0.77 8.46
CA HIS A 97 -7.00 1.90 8.02
C HIS A 97 -5.85 1.42 7.12
N PRO A 98 -5.63 2.04 5.94
CA PRO A 98 -4.51 1.70 5.07
C PRO A 98 -3.19 2.14 5.71
N VAL A 99 -2.26 1.20 5.85
CA VAL A 99 -0.93 1.41 6.45
C VAL A 99 0.18 1.36 5.42
N GLY A 100 -0.07 0.77 4.26
CA GLY A 100 0.90 0.69 3.19
C GLY A 100 0.54 -0.35 2.14
N HIS A 101 1.52 -0.66 1.30
CA HIS A 101 1.37 -1.57 0.18
C HIS A 101 2.51 -2.58 0.13
N LEU A 102 2.19 -3.82 -0.26
CA LEU A 102 3.09 -4.97 -0.27
C LEU A 102 3.34 -5.45 -1.70
N LYS A 103 4.48 -5.05 -2.25
CA LYS A 103 4.95 -5.44 -3.58
C LYS A 103 5.98 -6.55 -3.49
N GLY A 104 5.58 -7.78 -3.79
CA GLY A 104 6.48 -8.95 -3.71
C GLY A 104 6.87 -9.22 -2.25
N PHE A 105 8.14 -9.03 -1.92
CA PHE A 105 8.64 -9.07 -0.54
C PHE A 105 8.94 -7.67 0.05
N LEU A 106 8.59 -6.59 -0.67
CA LEU A 106 8.81 -5.21 -0.25
C LEU A 106 7.51 -4.62 0.33
N PHE A 107 7.59 -4.10 1.54
CA PHE A 107 6.55 -3.30 2.17
C PHE A 107 6.89 -1.81 2.07
N GLU A 108 5.98 -1.04 1.49
CA GLU A 108 6.04 0.40 1.37
C GLU A 108 4.99 1.00 2.32
N ALA A 109 5.45 1.66 3.39
CA ALA A 109 4.55 2.28 4.35
C ALA A 109 3.87 3.51 3.73
N GLY A 110 2.54 3.58 3.84
CA GLY A 110 1.75 4.77 3.55
C GLY A 110 1.87 5.74 4.73
N GLY A 111 2.08 7.03 4.44
CA GLY A 111 2.45 8.07 5.41
C GLY A 111 1.68 8.00 6.75
N ALA A 112 2.29 7.33 7.73
CA ALA A 112 1.85 7.35 9.11
C ALA A 112 2.61 8.48 9.81
N ASN A 113 1.88 9.48 10.29
CA ASN A 113 2.44 10.56 11.11
C ASN A 113 3.12 9.92 12.34
N GLY A 114 4.34 10.37 12.67
CA GLY A 114 5.23 9.77 13.66
C GLY A 114 4.78 9.86 15.13
N ASP A 115 3.47 9.91 15.38
CA ASP A 115 2.88 9.89 16.71
C ASP A 115 2.92 8.48 17.35
N ALA A 116 2.54 8.39 18.63
CA ALA A 116 2.53 7.12 19.36
C ALA A 116 1.52 6.11 18.79
N ALA A 117 0.47 6.57 18.08
CA ALA A 117 -0.49 5.71 17.41
C ALA A 117 0.14 5.07 16.16
N GLY A 118 0.92 5.83 15.39
CA GLY A 118 1.67 5.34 14.22
C GLY A 118 2.63 4.21 14.56
N LYS A 119 3.31 4.26 15.70
CA LYS A 119 4.20 3.17 16.16
C LYS A 119 3.45 1.87 16.45
N THR A 120 2.28 1.96 17.07
CA THR A 120 1.45 0.79 17.38
C THR A 120 0.85 0.18 16.12
N ILE A 121 0.41 1.01 15.18
CA ILE A 121 -0.09 0.60 13.86
C ILE A 121 1.02 -0.11 13.07
N ALA A 122 2.24 0.45 13.05
CA ALA A 122 3.39 -0.16 12.39
C ALA A 122 3.75 -1.53 12.99
N ALA A 123 3.66 -1.67 14.32
CA ALA A 123 3.90 -2.95 15.00
C ALA A 123 2.84 -4.02 14.66
N ALA A 124 1.56 -3.63 14.58
CA ALA A 124 0.48 -4.51 14.15
C ALA A 124 0.64 -4.94 12.67
N ALA A 125 0.94 -3.98 11.78
CA ALA A 125 1.24 -4.25 10.37
C ALA A 125 2.43 -5.21 10.24
N GLY A 126 3.52 -4.98 10.98
CA GLY A 126 4.69 -5.86 10.97
C GLY A 126 4.38 -7.31 11.37
N ARG A 127 3.45 -7.54 12.31
CA ARG A 127 3.02 -8.90 12.69
C ARG A 127 2.26 -9.60 11.55
N ALA A 128 1.29 -8.94 10.93
CA ALA A 128 0.58 -9.50 9.78
C ALA A 128 1.50 -9.74 8.57
N LEU A 129 2.40 -8.79 8.29
CA LEU A 129 3.37 -8.89 7.20
C LEU A 129 4.29 -10.10 7.35
N LYS A 130 4.74 -10.43 8.57
CA LYS A 130 5.53 -11.66 8.80
C LYS A 130 4.77 -12.93 8.42
N GLY A 131 3.47 -13.00 8.72
CA GLY A 131 2.62 -14.11 8.33
C GLY A 131 2.48 -14.23 6.81
N GLU A 132 2.17 -13.10 6.16
CA GLU A 132 2.01 -13.04 4.71
C GLU A 132 3.32 -13.32 3.97
N PHE A 133 4.47 -12.83 4.46
CA PHE A 133 5.77 -13.15 3.87
C PHE A 133 6.06 -14.65 3.90
N ARG A 134 5.80 -15.34 5.03
CA ARG A 134 5.97 -16.80 5.10
C ARG A 134 5.09 -17.53 4.08
N ARG A 135 3.84 -17.09 3.91
CA ARG A 135 2.94 -17.64 2.89
C ARG A 135 3.49 -17.41 1.47
N ARG A 136 3.97 -16.20 1.16
CA ARG A 136 4.57 -15.86 -0.15
C ARG A 136 5.85 -16.63 -0.44
N VAL A 137 6.70 -16.87 0.57
CA VAL A 137 7.90 -17.71 0.41
C VAL A 137 7.51 -19.12 -0.03
N VAL A 138 6.54 -19.75 0.64
CA VAL A 138 6.05 -21.09 0.26
C VAL A 138 5.44 -21.07 -1.14
N ALA A 139 4.64 -20.04 -1.45
CA ALA A 139 4.02 -19.90 -2.77
C ALA A 139 5.08 -19.77 -3.89
N LEU A 140 6.15 -18.99 -3.68
CA LEU A 140 7.24 -18.85 -4.66
C LEU A 140 8.03 -20.15 -4.85
N GLU A 141 8.28 -20.89 -3.77
CA GLU A 141 8.95 -22.20 -3.85
C GLU A 141 8.16 -23.21 -4.68
N GLN A 142 6.83 -23.16 -4.59
CA GLN A 142 5.91 -24.04 -5.31
C GLN A 142 5.49 -23.50 -6.68
N ALA A 143 5.81 -22.24 -6.99
CA ALA A 143 5.43 -21.60 -8.24
C ALA A 143 6.05 -22.32 -9.45
N PRO A 144 5.29 -22.52 -10.54
CA PRO A 144 5.84 -22.97 -11.82
C PRO A 144 6.98 -22.07 -12.30
N ASP A 145 7.97 -22.64 -12.99
CA ASP A 145 9.07 -21.87 -13.57
C ASP A 145 8.62 -20.83 -14.60
N THR A 146 7.43 -21.01 -15.20
CA THR A 146 6.82 -20.08 -16.15
C THR A 146 6.36 -18.77 -15.51
N ASP A 147 6.11 -18.79 -14.20
CA ASP A 147 5.64 -17.62 -13.46
C ASP A 147 6.81 -16.71 -13.03
N ILE A 148 8.04 -17.22 -13.16
CA ILE A 148 9.27 -16.50 -12.88
C ILE A 148 9.87 -16.07 -14.21
N THR A 149 10.17 -14.78 -14.34
CA THR A 149 10.69 -14.17 -15.58
C THR A 149 11.81 -13.18 -15.27
N LEU A 150 12.63 -12.86 -16.28
CA LEU A 150 13.56 -11.74 -16.21
C LEU A 150 12.92 -10.50 -16.83
N ALA A 151 13.10 -9.36 -16.17
CA ALA A 151 12.77 -8.07 -16.75
C ALA A 151 13.59 -7.84 -18.04
N PRO A 152 13.05 -7.09 -19.02
CA PRO A 152 13.76 -6.75 -20.26
C PRO A 152 15.16 -6.19 -19.98
N LEU A 153 16.14 -6.66 -20.77
CA LEU A 153 17.56 -6.34 -20.59
C LEU A 153 17.95 -4.94 -21.10
N ASP A 154 17.04 -4.25 -21.80
CA ASP A 154 17.21 -2.94 -22.41
C ASP A 154 16.75 -1.77 -21.51
N GLY A 155 16.18 -2.07 -20.34
CA GLY A 155 15.66 -1.08 -19.40
C GLY A 155 16.51 -0.86 -18.15
N ARG A 156 16.13 0.14 -17.33
CA ARG A 156 16.74 0.37 -16.00
C ARG A 156 16.59 -0.81 -15.03
N ASP A 157 15.63 -1.69 -15.32
CA ASP A 157 15.32 -2.86 -14.51
C ASP A 157 16.01 -4.13 -15.02
N ALA A 158 16.96 -4.01 -15.96
CA ALA A 158 17.72 -5.13 -16.49
C ALA A 158 18.29 -6.02 -15.38
N GLY A 159 18.10 -7.33 -15.54
CA GLY A 159 18.51 -8.34 -14.56
C GLY A 159 17.59 -8.45 -13.34
N THR A 160 16.46 -7.75 -13.28
CA THR A 160 15.47 -7.96 -12.22
C THR A 160 14.70 -9.25 -12.47
N ILE A 161 14.55 -10.08 -11.44
CA ILE A 161 13.75 -11.30 -11.47
C ILE A 161 12.34 -10.95 -10.98
N LEU A 162 11.36 -11.28 -11.80
CA LEU A 162 9.94 -11.03 -11.59
C LEU A 162 9.22 -12.35 -11.29
N TRP A 163 8.30 -12.34 -10.34
CA TRP A 163 7.34 -13.42 -10.09
C TRP A 163 5.93 -12.88 -10.29
N GLY A 164 5.20 -13.41 -11.27
CA GLY A 164 3.88 -12.88 -11.65
C GLY A 164 3.92 -11.40 -12.04
N GLY A 165 5.03 -10.94 -12.64
CA GLY A 165 5.27 -9.53 -12.99
C GLY A 165 5.75 -8.64 -11.84
N VAL A 166 5.91 -9.18 -10.63
CA VAL A 166 6.34 -8.43 -9.45
C VAL A 166 7.81 -8.68 -9.12
N PRO A 167 8.64 -7.64 -8.86
CA PRO A 167 10.05 -7.83 -8.49
C PRO A 167 10.23 -8.63 -7.20
N VAL A 168 11.06 -9.68 -7.26
CA VAL A 168 11.41 -10.53 -6.10
C VAL A 168 12.92 -10.69 -5.90
N GLY A 169 13.71 -10.38 -6.92
CA GLY A 169 15.16 -10.44 -6.84
C GLY A 169 15.83 -9.74 -8.01
N ARG A 170 17.16 -9.70 -7.99
CA ARG A 170 17.97 -9.17 -9.09
C ARG A 170 19.25 -9.98 -9.25
N LEU A 171 19.66 -10.18 -10.50
CA LEU A 171 20.95 -10.74 -10.86
C LEU A 171 22.06 -9.76 -10.51
N VAL A 172 23.09 -10.27 -9.84
CA VAL A 172 24.30 -9.54 -9.51
C VAL A 172 25.51 -10.33 -10.00
N LYS A 173 26.67 -9.67 -10.05
CA LYS A 173 27.92 -10.33 -10.43
C LYS A 173 28.15 -11.56 -9.55
N GLY A 174 28.23 -12.73 -10.19
CA GLY A 174 28.59 -14.00 -9.56
C GLY A 174 30.02 -14.40 -9.85
N GLU A 175 30.29 -15.71 -9.73
CA GLU A 175 31.63 -16.28 -9.87
C GLU A 175 32.12 -16.32 -11.33
N ALA A 176 31.19 -16.44 -12.29
CA ALA A 176 31.47 -16.50 -13.72
C ALA A 176 30.36 -15.79 -14.51
N LEU A 177 30.59 -15.51 -15.80
CA LEU A 177 29.62 -14.80 -16.64
C LEU A 177 28.29 -15.55 -16.73
N LEU A 178 28.36 -16.89 -16.87
CA LEU A 178 27.20 -17.78 -16.94
C LEU A 178 26.74 -18.31 -15.57
N ARG A 179 27.27 -17.76 -14.48
CA ARG A 179 26.90 -18.12 -13.11
C ARG A 179 26.63 -16.85 -12.29
N PRO A 180 25.60 -16.07 -12.63
CA PRO A 180 25.24 -14.88 -11.87
C PRO A 180 24.77 -15.27 -10.47
N ALA A 181 25.06 -14.43 -9.49
CA ALA A 181 24.48 -14.57 -8.16
C ALA A 181 23.13 -13.86 -8.10
N VAL A 182 22.26 -14.27 -7.17
CA VAL A 182 20.95 -13.64 -6.98
C VAL A 182 20.93 -12.84 -5.68
N ARG A 183 20.48 -11.59 -5.76
CA ARG A 183 20.14 -10.77 -4.60
C ARG A 183 18.63 -10.66 -4.46
N VAL A 184 18.09 -11.15 -3.34
CA VAL A 184 16.65 -11.04 -3.03
C VAL A 184 16.27 -9.59 -2.77
N THR A 185 15.13 -9.16 -3.32
CA THR A 185 14.57 -7.83 -3.07
C THR A 185 13.44 -7.96 -2.06
N ALA A 186 13.72 -7.62 -0.79
CA ALA A 186 12.79 -7.79 0.32
C ALA A 186 12.99 -6.71 1.39
N SER A 187 11.94 -6.42 2.16
CA SER A 187 12.02 -5.63 3.39
C SER A 187 12.66 -6.41 4.54
N ASP A 188 13.18 -5.71 5.54
CA ASP A 188 13.79 -6.29 6.74
C ASP A 188 12.84 -7.17 7.58
N LEU A 189 11.54 -7.04 7.32
CA LEU A 189 10.49 -7.87 7.90
C LEU A 189 10.54 -9.33 7.43
N LEU A 190 11.19 -9.62 6.30
CA LEU A 190 11.47 -10.98 5.86
C LEU A 190 12.67 -11.52 6.64
N ASP A 191 12.44 -12.61 7.38
CA ASP A 191 13.47 -13.27 8.17
C ASP A 191 14.58 -13.89 7.30
N ALA A 192 15.72 -14.19 7.92
CA ALA A 192 16.89 -14.71 7.22
C ALA A 192 16.59 -16.05 6.54
N GLN A 193 15.85 -16.94 7.21
CA GLN A 193 15.47 -18.24 6.66
C GLN A 193 14.60 -18.10 5.40
N GLY A 194 13.62 -17.20 5.42
CA GLY A 194 12.78 -16.87 4.28
C GLY A 194 13.58 -16.26 3.14
N ARG A 195 14.50 -15.34 3.43
CA ARG A 195 15.42 -14.80 2.43
C ARG A 195 16.25 -15.87 1.75
N ASP A 196 16.84 -16.79 2.51
CA ASP A 196 17.65 -17.88 1.96
C ASP A 196 16.84 -18.84 1.11
N ARG A 197 15.58 -19.12 1.51
CA ARG A 197 14.65 -19.95 0.74
C ARG A 197 14.31 -19.32 -0.61
N VAL A 198 13.99 -18.03 -0.61
CA VAL A 198 13.75 -17.26 -1.83
C VAL A 198 15.01 -17.25 -2.71
N ALA A 199 16.17 -16.95 -2.14
CA ALA A 199 17.44 -16.95 -2.87
C ALA A 199 17.69 -18.29 -3.57
N ARG A 200 17.62 -19.41 -2.84
CA ARG A 200 17.81 -20.76 -3.40
C ARG A 200 16.84 -21.08 -4.53
N ARG A 201 15.57 -20.67 -4.41
CA ARG A 201 14.56 -20.88 -5.46
C ARG A 201 14.91 -20.09 -6.73
N LEU A 202 15.28 -18.82 -6.59
CA LEU A 202 15.64 -17.95 -7.70
C LEU A 202 16.96 -18.36 -8.36
N GLU A 203 17.95 -18.78 -7.57
CA GLU A 203 19.24 -19.32 -8.05
C GLU A 203 19.05 -20.59 -8.88
N ARG A 204 18.20 -21.51 -8.42
CA ARG A 204 17.84 -22.71 -9.19
C ARG A 204 17.20 -22.33 -10.52
N TRP A 205 16.22 -21.43 -10.47
CA TRP A 205 15.51 -21.00 -11.67
C TRP A 205 16.45 -20.36 -12.69
N ILE A 206 17.34 -19.46 -12.27
CA ILE A 206 18.28 -18.81 -13.21
C ILE A 206 19.29 -19.81 -13.76
N ALA A 207 19.78 -20.75 -12.95
CA ALA A 207 20.68 -21.80 -13.42
C ALA A 207 20.01 -22.66 -14.50
N ASP A 208 18.77 -23.08 -14.27
CA ASP A 208 18.00 -23.88 -15.24
C ASP A 208 17.65 -23.05 -16.49
N HIS A 209 17.34 -21.76 -16.33
CA HIS A 209 17.06 -20.86 -17.44
C HIS A 209 18.29 -20.65 -18.32
N LEU A 210 19.46 -20.40 -17.74
CA LEU A 210 20.72 -20.27 -18.46
C LEU A 210 21.16 -21.59 -19.10
N ALA A 211 20.94 -22.72 -18.42
CA ALA A 211 21.22 -24.05 -18.98
C ALA A 211 20.41 -24.36 -20.24
N ARG A 212 19.18 -23.85 -20.33
CA ARG A 212 18.34 -23.98 -21.52
C ARG A 212 18.80 -23.07 -22.66
N LEU A 213 19.14 -21.81 -22.37
CA LEU A 213 19.51 -20.81 -23.39
C LEU A 213 20.95 -20.95 -23.90
N PHE A 214 21.89 -21.25 -23.01
CA PHE A 214 23.33 -21.24 -23.28
C PHE A 214 23.93 -22.65 -23.16
N ARG A 215 23.16 -23.68 -23.51
CA ARG A 215 23.58 -25.09 -23.39
C ARG A 215 24.97 -25.34 -23.99
N ASP A 216 25.18 -24.92 -25.23
CA ASP A 216 26.43 -25.19 -25.95
C ASP A 216 27.61 -24.43 -25.35
N LEU A 217 27.35 -23.23 -24.85
CA LEU A 217 28.36 -22.40 -24.21
C LEU A 217 28.76 -22.94 -22.83
N LEU A 218 27.80 -23.48 -22.07
CA LEU A 218 28.06 -24.19 -20.82
C LEU A 218 28.76 -25.53 -21.05
N ALA A 219 28.52 -26.19 -22.19
CA ALA A 219 29.26 -27.38 -22.59
C ALA A 219 30.70 -27.03 -22.96
N LEU A 220 30.92 -25.87 -23.60
CA LEU A 220 32.25 -25.36 -23.93
C LEU A 220 33.08 -25.05 -22.69
N ASP A 221 32.49 -24.47 -21.64
CA ASP A 221 33.14 -24.21 -20.34
C ASP A 221 33.67 -25.51 -19.69
N LYS A 222 32.99 -26.64 -19.92
CA LYS A 222 33.38 -27.96 -19.37
C LYS A 222 34.31 -28.76 -20.30
N ALA A 223 34.52 -28.31 -21.54
CA ALA A 223 35.33 -29.04 -22.50
C ALA A 223 36.82 -28.91 -22.18
N SER A 224 37.57 -30.03 -22.24
CA SER A 224 39.03 -30.03 -22.13
C SER A 224 39.68 -29.47 -23.39
N LEU A 225 39.62 -28.16 -23.55
CA LEU A 225 40.20 -27.45 -24.69
C LEU A 225 41.69 -27.18 -24.49
N THR A 226 42.48 -27.31 -25.55
CA THR A 226 43.91 -27.01 -25.56
C THR A 226 44.24 -25.83 -26.48
N GLY A 227 45.37 -25.17 -26.22
CA GLY A 227 45.87 -24.09 -27.07
C GLY A 227 44.93 -22.88 -27.17
N PRO A 228 44.83 -22.22 -28.35
CA PRO A 228 44.03 -21.01 -28.55
C PRO A 228 42.52 -21.18 -28.25
N ALA A 229 41.99 -22.39 -28.42
CA ALA A 229 40.58 -22.69 -28.15
C ALA A 229 40.22 -22.50 -26.67
N LYS A 230 41.14 -22.78 -25.75
CA LYS A 230 40.95 -22.55 -24.31
C LYS A 230 40.83 -21.05 -23.99
N GLY A 231 41.63 -20.21 -24.65
CA GLY A 231 41.58 -18.75 -24.47
C GLY A 231 40.33 -18.10 -25.04
N LEU A 232 39.72 -18.68 -26.07
CA LEU A 232 38.43 -18.25 -26.59
C LEU A 232 37.28 -18.67 -25.69
N ALA A 233 37.28 -19.92 -25.21
CA ALA A 233 36.27 -20.39 -24.26
C ALA A 233 36.26 -19.57 -22.96
N PHE A 234 37.44 -19.22 -22.43
CA PHE A 234 37.55 -18.38 -21.22
C PHE A 234 36.99 -16.96 -21.38
N ARG A 235 36.97 -16.39 -22.60
CA ARG A 235 36.41 -15.05 -22.84
C ARG A 235 34.90 -15.07 -23.08
N LEU A 236 34.35 -16.23 -23.46
CA LEU A 236 32.94 -16.39 -23.80
C LEU A 236 32.12 -16.96 -22.63
N GLY A 237 32.75 -17.69 -21.69
CA GLY A 237 32.15 -18.18 -20.44
C GLY A 237 32.42 -17.28 -19.24
#